data_AF-R4XGM2-F1
#
_entry.id   AF-R4XGM2-F1
#
_cell.length_a   1.000
_cell.length_b   1.000
_cell.length_c   1.000
_cell.angle_alpha   90.00
_cell.angle_beta   90.00
_cell.angle_gamma   90.00
#
_symmetry.space_group_name_H-M   'P 1'
#
loop_
_entity.id
_entity.type
_entity.pdbx_description
1 polymer ?
#
loop_
_entity_poly.entity_id
_entity_poly.type
_entity_poly.pdbx_seq_one_letter_code
_entity_poly.pdbx_strand_id
1 'polypeptide(L)'
;MALNYLVYNERSSHTSDIFSIACTNDSIISTSADGTVRYWDAATSELTSTVDNAFKMSGHSLVAAEDTVIGAGFSGELKEFEPSSTAPGKDIAMTSDKDPVNWVVTLSPDAATIATTTSNGSLNVYDRASKTLVANIETRGKFGLCVDYAPNNRFIASGHVDGGLYLFDTELGKLKHAISQTKTIRTVQFSPRSDLLAAAGASCGIAIFDVKTAEQVALLQGHSHEITTLAWNGSGELLLTGSVDGKVKLWHLGRKECVGTFTEGNGHKIWCVRWCKIGPQKAEGFVVGGSEKVLRFYLPQAA
;
A
#
# COMPACT_ATOMS: atom_id res chain seq x y z
N MET A 1 26.68 7.20 -6.32
CA MET A 1 26.98 6.42 -5.09
C MET A 1 25.73 5.63 -4.74
N ALA A 2 25.85 4.32 -4.55
CA ALA A 2 24.72 3.50 -4.11
C ALA A 2 24.30 3.93 -2.70
N LEU A 3 22.99 3.97 -2.44
CA LEU A 3 22.47 4.19 -1.09
C LEU A 3 22.44 2.84 -0.38
N ASN A 4 23.22 2.71 0.70
CA ASN A 4 23.29 1.48 1.46
C ASN A 4 22.27 1.48 2.58
N TYR A 5 21.34 0.52 2.52
CA TYR A 5 20.47 0.16 3.64
C TYR A 5 20.84 -1.24 4.10
N LEU A 6 20.94 -1.43 5.41
CA LEU A 6 21.30 -2.71 6.02
C LEU A 6 20.11 -3.24 6.82
N VAL A 7 20.01 -4.57 6.89
CA VAL A 7 19.04 -5.25 7.75
C VAL A 7 19.36 -4.87 9.20
N TYR A 8 18.46 -4.10 9.81
CA TYR A 8 18.49 -3.75 11.22
C TYR A 8 17.90 -4.89 12.07
N ASN A 9 16.80 -5.48 11.62
CA ASN A 9 16.14 -6.58 12.31
C ASN A 9 15.38 -7.47 11.33
N GLU A 10 15.08 -8.71 11.77
CA GLU A 10 14.32 -9.71 11.04
C GLU A 10 13.41 -10.46 12.02
N ARG A 11 12.13 -10.60 11.68
CA ARG A 11 11.15 -11.32 12.50
C ARG A 11 10.40 -12.34 11.66
N SER A 12 10.46 -13.62 12.07
CA SER A 12 9.52 -14.64 11.58
C SER A 12 8.12 -14.26 12.05
N SER A 13 7.36 -13.67 11.14
CA SER A 13 6.26 -12.79 11.52
C SER A 13 4.89 -13.44 11.40
N HIS A 14 4.71 -14.38 10.47
CA HIS A 14 3.44 -14.98 10.09
C HIS A 14 3.64 -16.44 9.68
N THR A 15 2.56 -17.24 9.64
CA THR A 15 2.64 -18.64 9.18
C THR A 15 2.36 -18.78 7.67
N SER A 16 1.95 -17.68 7.03
CA SER A 16 1.69 -17.56 5.60
C SER A 16 2.20 -16.22 5.04
N ASP A 17 1.97 -15.99 3.75
CA ASP A 17 2.40 -14.79 3.02
C ASP A 17 1.89 -13.50 3.68
N ILE A 18 2.78 -12.52 3.84
CA ILE A 18 2.45 -11.18 4.34
C ILE A 18 2.04 -10.32 3.16
N PHE A 19 0.79 -9.87 3.12
CA PHE A 19 0.28 -9.14 1.96
C PHE A 19 0.34 -7.63 2.09
N SER A 20 0.21 -7.10 3.30
CA SER A 20 0.23 -5.65 3.52
C SER A 20 0.89 -5.30 4.85
N ILE A 21 1.58 -4.16 4.83
CA ILE A 21 2.12 -3.47 5.99
C ILE A 21 1.54 -2.06 6.02
N ALA A 22 1.18 -1.60 7.21
CA ALA A 22 0.89 -0.20 7.51
C ALA A 22 1.76 0.25 8.69
N CYS A 23 1.97 1.55 8.84
CA CYS A 23 2.80 2.11 9.90
C CYS A 23 2.14 3.34 10.52
N THR A 24 2.31 3.48 11.83
CA THR A 24 2.09 4.72 12.58
C THR A 24 3.44 5.23 13.09
N ASN A 25 3.45 6.26 13.93
CA ASN A 25 4.69 6.75 14.54
C ASN A 25 5.34 5.78 15.53
N ASP A 26 4.57 4.83 16.07
CA ASP A 26 4.99 3.93 17.15
C ASP A 26 4.80 2.44 16.80
N SER A 27 3.97 2.13 15.81
CA SER A 27 3.62 0.76 15.47
C SER A 27 3.82 0.46 14.00
N ILE A 28 4.22 -0.76 13.73
CA ILE A 28 4.19 -1.39 12.40
C ILE A 28 3.11 -2.45 12.47
N ILE A 29 2.24 -2.53 11.47
CA ILE A 29 1.09 -3.41 11.45
C ILE A 29 1.16 -4.26 10.20
N SER A 30 1.05 -5.58 10.35
CA SER A 30 1.08 -6.53 9.23
C SER A 30 -0.17 -7.38 9.18
N THR A 31 -0.61 -7.73 7.97
CA THR A 31 -1.64 -8.76 7.75
C THR A 31 -1.17 -9.81 6.76
N SER A 32 -1.73 -11.00 6.89
CA SER A 32 -1.25 -12.20 6.23
C SER A 32 -2.39 -13.11 5.77
N ALA A 33 -2.05 -14.00 4.85
CA ALA A 33 -2.90 -15.11 4.44
C ALA A 33 -3.30 -16.05 5.60
N ASP A 34 -2.60 -15.99 6.74
CA ASP A 34 -2.92 -16.75 7.95
C ASP A 34 -4.13 -16.21 8.73
N GLY A 35 -4.75 -15.12 8.26
CA GLY A 35 -5.95 -14.55 8.87
C GLY A 35 -5.68 -13.67 10.09
N THR A 36 -4.42 -13.36 10.38
CA THR A 36 -4.06 -12.50 11.52
C THR A 36 -3.74 -11.06 11.11
N VAL A 37 -3.93 -10.14 12.06
CA VAL A 37 -3.33 -8.81 12.05
C VAL A 37 -2.38 -8.73 13.24
N ARG A 38 -1.12 -8.37 13.00
CA ARG A 38 -0.08 -8.31 14.04
C ARG A 38 0.45 -6.90 14.17
N TYR A 39 0.65 -6.48 15.41
CA TYR A 39 1.21 -5.19 15.78
C TYR A 39 2.63 -5.39 16.30
N TRP A 40 3.54 -4.56 15.82
CA TRP A 40 4.95 -4.60 16.15
C TRP A 40 5.37 -3.23 16.63
N ASP A 41 6.14 -3.17 17.70
CA ASP A 41 6.72 -1.92 18.19
C ASP A 41 7.76 -1.41 17.18
N ALA A 42 7.62 -0.17 16.72
CA ALA A 42 8.47 0.37 15.67
C ALA A 42 9.92 0.57 16.13
N ALA A 43 10.16 0.79 17.42
CA ALA A 43 11.48 1.03 17.97
C ALA A 43 12.31 -0.25 18.17
N THR A 44 11.66 -1.31 18.64
CA THR A 44 12.29 -2.59 19.02
C THR A 44 12.06 -3.70 17.99
N SER A 45 11.08 -3.51 17.10
CA SER A 45 10.60 -4.52 16.16
C SER A 45 10.05 -5.78 16.86
N GLU A 46 9.67 -5.68 18.14
CA GLU A 46 9.06 -6.78 18.89
C GLU A 46 7.55 -6.83 18.64
N LEU A 47 6.99 -8.05 18.65
CA LEU A 47 5.54 -8.26 18.54
C LEU A 47 4.85 -7.75 19.82
N THR A 48 3.91 -6.83 19.68
CA THR A 48 3.17 -6.25 20.81
C THR A 48 1.80 -6.90 20.99
N SER A 49 1.08 -7.15 19.90
CA SER A 49 -0.21 -7.81 19.95
C SER A 49 -0.56 -8.54 18.65
N THR A 50 -1.53 -9.44 18.74
CA THR A 50 -2.08 -10.18 17.60
C THR A 50 -3.60 -10.20 17.71
N VAL A 51 -4.26 -9.91 16.59
CA VAL A 51 -5.68 -10.14 16.40
C VAL A 51 -5.82 -11.41 15.55
N ASP A 52 -6.26 -12.49 16.19
CA ASP A 52 -6.57 -13.74 15.53
C ASP A 52 -7.93 -13.68 14.83
N ASN A 53 -8.09 -14.45 13.76
CA ASN A 53 -9.32 -14.46 12.94
C ASN A 53 -9.77 -13.03 12.57
N ALA A 54 -8.80 -12.18 12.23
CA ALA A 54 -9.03 -10.77 11.92
C ALA A 54 -9.95 -10.60 10.71
N PHE A 55 -9.96 -11.57 9.79
CA PHE A 55 -10.81 -11.62 8.60
C PHE A 55 -11.49 -12.98 8.48
N LYS A 56 -12.58 -13.06 7.71
CA LYS A 56 -13.33 -14.30 7.49
C LYS A 56 -12.49 -15.35 6.76
N MET A 57 -11.64 -14.90 5.82
CA MET A 57 -10.63 -15.73 5.15
C MET A 57 -9.23 -15.26 5.48
N SER A 58 -8.80 -14.15 4.89
CA SER A 58 -7.50 -13.53 5.16
C SER A 58 -7.49 -12.07 4.76
N GLY A 59 -6.61 -11.30 5.42
CA GLY A 59 -6.40 -9.89 5.14
C GLY A 59 -5.38 -9.69 4.04
N HIS A 60 -5.55 -8.66 3.22
CA HIS A 60 -4.61 -8.37 2.13
C HIS A 60 -4.29 -6.89 1.90
N SER A 61 -5.06 -5.98 2.49
CA SER A 61 -4.80 -4.54 2.45
C SER A 61 -4.92 -3.98 3.85
N LEU A 62 -3.99 -3.12 4.23
CA LEU A 62 -4.01 -2.37 5.48
C LEU A 62 -3.68 -0.91 5.24
N VAL A 63 -4.33 -0.04 6.00
CA VAL A 63 -3.98 1.36 6.20
C VAL A 63 -4.13 1.70 7.67
N ALA A 64 -3.32 2.62 8.17
CA ALA A 64 -3.33 3.01 9.59
C ALA A 64 -3.34 4.53 9.72
N ALA A 65 -4.06 5.01 10.72
CA ALA A 65 -3.88 6.29 11.36
C ALA A 65 -3.43 6.04 12.82
N GLU A 66 -3.04 7.08 13.54
CA GLU A 66 -2.56 6.91 14.92
C GLU A 66 -3.62 6.29 15.85
N ASP A 67 -4.90 6.54 15.59
CA ASP A 67 -6.01 6.08 16.41
C ASP A 67 -6.74 4.86 15.83
N THR A 68 -6.37 4.38 14.65
CA THR A 68 -7.09 3.29 13.98
C THR A 68 -6.27 2.51 12.97
N VAL A 69 -6.62 1.25 12.77
CA VAL A 69 -6.19 0.46 11.62
C VAL A 69 -7.42 0.01 10.85
N ILE A 70 -7.39 0.16 9.53
CA ILE A 70 -8.43 -0.35 8.66
C ILE A 70 -7.81 -1.39 7.73
N GLY A 71 -8.52 -2.50 7.57
CA GLY A 71 -8.10 -3.56 6.68
C GLY A 71 -9.22 -4.10 5.81
N ALA A 72 -8.81 -4.69 4.69
CA ALA A 72 -9.71 -5.38 3.78
C ALA A 72 -9.34 -6.87 3.66
N GLY A 73 -10.36 -7.71 3.74
CA GLY A 73 -10.25 -9.16 3.56
C GLY A 73 -10.52 -9.59 2.12
N PHE A 74 -10.02 -10.78 1.73
CA PHE A 74 -10.29 -11.35 0.41
C PHE A 74 -11.78 -11.67 0.14
N SER A 75 -12.62 -11.73 1.17
CA SER A 75 -14.07 -11.93 1.04
C SER A 75 -14.86 -10.62 0.89
N GLY A 76 -14.19 -9.47 0.84
CA GLY A 76 -14.81 -8.16 0.64
C GLY A 76 -15.20 -7.40 1.89
N GLU A 77 -14.98 -7.99 3.06
CA GLU A 77 -15.19 -7.30 4.33
C GLU A 77 -14.16 -6.18 4.55
N LEU A 78 -14.65 -5.03 5.00
CA LEU A 78 -13.82 -3.95 5.53
C LEU A 78 -13.95 -3.93 7.04
N LYS A 79 -12.82 -3.98 7.75
CA LYS A 79 -12.78 -4.00 9.22
C LYS A 79 -11.93 -2.88 9.78
N GLU A 80 -12.39 -2.31 10.87
CA GLU A 80 -11.67 -1.34 11.70
C GLU A 80 -11.18 -2.03 12.98
N PHE A 81 -9.91 -1.85 13.28
CA PHE A 81 -9.24 -2.38 14.46
C PHE A 81 -8.75 -1.22 15.32
N GLU A 82 -8.83 -1.42 16.63
CA GLU A 82 -8.19 -0.52 17.60
C GLU A 82 -6.67 -0.84 17.65
N PRO A 83 -5.79 0.16 17.53
CA PRO A 83 -4.34 -0.07 17.53
C PRO A 83 -3.87 -0.82 18.77
N SER A 84 -2.99 -1.81 18.56
CA SER A 84 -2.40 -2.65 19.63
C SER A 84 -3.42 -3.45 20.45
N SER A 85 -4.71 -3.46 20.07
CA SER A 85 -5.73 -4.30 20.68
C SER A 85 -5.60 -5.75 20.20
N THR A 86 -6.13 -6.69 20.99
CA THR A 86 -6.33 -8.10 20.59
C THR A 86 -7.78 -8.38 20.22
N ALA A 87 -8.67 -7.38 20.35
CA ALA A 87 -10.08 -7.53 20.04
C ALA A 87 -10.30 -7.71 18.52
N PRO A 88 -11.31 -8.51 18.11
CA PRO A 88 -11.69 -8.60 16.71
C PRO A 88 -12.06 -7.24 16.12
N GLY A 89 -11.72 -7.03 14.85
CA GLY A 89 -12.08 -5.81 14.12
C GLY A 89 -13.59 -5.68 13.93
N LYS A 90 -14.10 -4.45 14.06
CA LYS A 90 -15.49 -4.07 13.83
C LYS A 90 -15.73 -3.90 12.33
N ASP A 91 -16.86 -4.39 11.85
CA ASP A 91 -17.20 -4.28 10.42
C ASP A 91 -17.55 -2.83 10.07
N ILE A 92 -16.95 -2.31 9.00
CA ILE A 92 -17.29 -1.03 8.36
C ILE A 92 -18.32 -1.26 7.26
N ALA A 93 -18.03 -2.23 6.40
CA ALA A 93 -18.87 -2.61 5.28
C ALA A 93 -18.76 -4.12 5.06
N MET A 94 -19.92 -4.74 4.83
CA MET A 94 -20.04 -6.15 4.46
C MET A 94 -20.69 -6.21 3.08
N THR A 95 -20.09 -6.94 2.16
CA THR A 95 -20.67 -7.17 0.83
C THR A 95 -21.57 -8.39 0.88
N SER A 96 -22.82 -8.24 0.43
CA SER A 96 -23.66 -9.39 0.14
C SER A 96 -23.17 -10.13 -1.11
N ASP A 97 -23.65 -11.35 -1.35
CA ASP A 97 -23.29 -12.13 -2.54
C ASP A 97 -23.65 -11.43 -3.88
N LYS A 98 -24.48 -10.38 -3.84
CA LYS A 98 -24.91 -9.61 -5.02
C LYS A 98 -24.12 -8.31 -5.19
N ASP A 99 -23.44 -7.84 -4.15
CA ASP A 99 -22.72 -6.58 -4.20
C ASP A 99 -21.31 -6.79 -4.77
N PRO A 100 -20.76 -5.81 -5.51
CA PRO A 100 -19.36 -5.83 -5.86
C PRO A 100 -18.49 -5.92 -4.59
N VAL A 101 -17.55 -6.87 -4.60
CA VAL A 101 -16.60 -7.12 -3.52
C VAL A 101 -15.69 -5.90 -3.36
N ASN A 102 -15.60 -5.33 -2.14
CA ASN A 102 -14.57 -4.34 -1.84
C ASN A 102 -13.18 -5.03 -1.84
N TRP A 103 -12.14 -4.33 -2.28
CA TRP A 103 -10.84 -4.96 -2.50
C TRP A 103 -9.73 -4.29 -1.68
N VAL A 104 -9.11 -3.21 -2.16
CA VAL A 104 -8.02 -2.53 -1.46
C VAL A 104 -8.55 -1.27 -0.79
N VAL A 105 -8.05 -0.98 0.41
CA VAL A 105 -8.48 0.17 1.22
C VAL A 105 -7.39 1.21 1.39
N THR A 106 -7.77 2.48 1.44
CA THR A 106 -6.92 3.61 1.84
C THR A 106 -7.73 4.61 2.67
N LEU A 107 -7.04 5.49 3.40
CA LEU A 107 -7.61 6.56 4.21
C LEU A 107 -7.36 7.91 3.53
N SER A 108 -8.31 8.84 3.67
CA SER A 108 -7.98 10.24 3.41
C SER A 108 -6.90 10.72 4.39
N PRO A 109 -6.05 11.70 4.01
CA PRO A 109 -4.97 12.19 4.88
C PRO A 109 -5.43 12.73 6.24
N ASP A 110 -6.66 13.22 6.33
CA ASP A 110 -7.31 13.66 7.57
C ASP A 110 -7.99 12.52 8.36
N ALA A 111 -7.88 11.28 7.86
CA ALA A 111 -8.51 10.08 8.37
C ALA A 111 -10.04 10.17 8.51
N ALA A 112 -10.71 11.11 7.82
CA ALA A 112 -12.16 11.28 7.89
C ALA A 112 -12.92 10.29 7.00
N THR A 113 -12.31 9.85 5.90
CA THR A 113 -12.95 8.97 4.91
C THR A 113 -12.10 7.76 4.58
N ILE A 114 -12.79 6.69 4.18
CA ILE A 114 -12.23 5.40 3.80
C ILE A 114 -12.57 5.19 2.33
N ALA A 115 -11.57 5.12 1.46
CA ALA A 115 -11.77 4.78 0.06
C ALA A 115 -11.39 3.32 -0.19
N THR A 116 -12.20 2.63 -0.99
CA THR A 116 -11.94 1.26 -1.42
C THR A 116 -12.27 1.08 -2.89
N THR A 117 -11.49 0.27 -3.59
CA THR A 117 -11.87 -0.25 -4.91
C THR A 117 -12.84 -1.41 -4.78
N THR A 118 -13.53 -1.71 -5.88
CA THR A 118 -14.44 -2.85 -5.97
C THR A 118 -14.11 -3.78 -7.14
N SER A 119 -14.65 -5.00 -7.11
CA SER A 119 -14.47 -6.01 -8.15
C SER A 119 -15.06 -5.61 -9.52
N ASN A 120 -16.05 -4.71 -9.55
CA ASN A 120 -16.58 -4.15 -10.80
C ASN A 120 -15.82 -2.89 -11.29
N GLY A 121 -14.77 -2.46 -10.60
CA GLY A 121 -13.97 -1.30 -11.00
C GLY A 121 -14.49 0.05 -10.49
N SER A 122 -15.51 0.09 -9.64
CA SER A 122 -15.91 1.33 -8.97
C SER A 122 -14.98 1.65 -7.78
N LEU A 123 -15.12 2.87 -7.26
CA LEU A 123 -14.56 3.31 -6.00
C LEU A 123 -15.70 3.63 -5.03
N ASN A 124 -15.71 2.99 -3.87
CA ASN A 124 -16.58 3.36 -2.75
C ASN A 124 -15.81 4.26 -1.79
N VAL A 125 -16.46 5.30 -1.31
CA VAL A 125 -15.96 6.19 -0.25
C VAL A 125 -16.94 6.17 0.90
N TYR A 126 -16.47 5.78 2.08
CA TYR A 126 -17.25 5.75 3.31
C TYR A 126 -16.81 6.88 4.24
N ASP A 127 -17.76 7.47 4.95
CA ASP A 127 -17.44 8.28 6.12
C ASP A 127 -16.97 7.37 7.25
N ARG A 128 -15.81 7.69 7.84
CA ARG A 128 -15.22 6.84 8.88
C ARG A 128 -16.02 6.91 10.18
N ALA A 129 -16.60 8.05 10.55
CA ALA A 129 -17.26 8.19 11.84
C ALA A 129 -18.63 7.51 11.86
N SER A 130 -19.44 7.73 10.83
CA SER A 130 -20.78 7.14 10.70
C SER A 130 -20.78 5.73 10.10
N LYS A 131 -19.68 5.32 9.46
CA LYS A 131 -19.55 4.06 8.70
C LYS A 131 -20.54 3.96 7.53
N THR A 132 -20.98 5.10 6.99
CA THR A 132 -21.93 5.13 5.86
C THR A 132 -21.23 5.39 4.54
N LEU A 133 -21.72 4.77 3.46
CA LEU A 133 -21.28 5.08 2.11
C LEU A 133 -21.68 6.52 1.75
N VAL A 134 -20.71 7.36 1.42
CA VAL A 134 -20.95 8.77 1.04
C VAL A 134 -20.75 9.04 -0.45
N ALA A 135 -19.95 8.21 -1.14
CA ALA A 135 -19.85 8.26 -2.59
C ALA A 135 -19.59 6.88 -3.19
N ASN A 136 -20.19 6.63 -4.35
CA ASN A 136 -19.83 5.54 -5.26
C ASN A 136 -19.45 6.17 -6.60
N ILE A 137 -18.20 5.97 -7.02
CA ILE A 137 -17.63 6.57 -8.22
C ILE A 137 -17.42 5.44 -9.21
N GLU A 138 -18.24 5.42 -10.25
CA GLU A 138 -18.09 4.47 -11.34
C GLU A 138 -16.89 4.85 -12.21
N THR A 139 -16.07 3.85 -12.53
CA THR A 139 -15.05 3.98 -13.58
C THR A 139 -15.43 3.07 -14.75
N ARG A 140 -14.72 3.21 -15.87
CA ARG A 140 -14.85 2.25 -16.98
C ARG A 140 -13.92 1.03 -16.82
N GLY A 141 -13.19 0.96 -15.72
CA GLY A 141 -12.21 -0.08 -15.45
C GLY A 141 -12.87 -1.38 -15.02
N LYS A 142 -12.04 -2.42 -14.92
CA LYS A 142 -12.44 -3.72 -14.40
C LYS A 142 -11.57 -4.05 -13.21
N PHE A 143 -12.21 -4.44 -12.11
CA PHE A 143 -11.56 -4.85 -10.87
C PHE A 143 -10.45 -3.90 -10.42
N GLY A 144 -10.78 -2.94 -9.56
CA GLY A 144 -9.78 -2.01 -9.02
C GLY A 144 -8.83 -2.74 -8.08
N LEU A 145 -7.58 -2.90 -8.48
CA LEU A 145 -6.55 -3.65 -7.76
C LEU A 145 -5.76 -2.81 -6.77
N CYS A 146 -5.82 -1.48 -6.89
CA CYS A 146 -5.14 -0.58 -5.98
C CYS A 146 -5.84 0.78 -5.94
N VAL A 147 -5.67 1.46 -4.81
CA VAL A 147 -6.17 2.81 -4.56
C VAL A 147 -5.15 3.55 -3.71
N ASP A 148 -5.01 4.85 -3.95
CA ASP A 148 -4.27 5.74 -3.06
C ASP A 148 -4.91 7.12 -2.98
N TYR A 149 -4.76 7.77 -1.84
CA TYR A 149 -5.25 9.11 -1.57
C TYR A 149 -4.07 10.08 -1.61
N ALA A 150 -4.19 11.16 -2.38
CA ALA A 150 -3.15 12.17 -2.44
C ALA A 150 -3.01 12.86 -1.06
N PRO A 151 -1.77 13.09 -0.56
CA PRO A 151 -1.53 13.76 0.73
C PRO A 151 -2.20 15.14 0.89
N ASN A 152 -2.46 15.84 -0.22
CA ASN A 152 -3.19 17.11 -0.23
C ASN A 152 -4.73 16.98 -0.16
N ASN A 153 -5.25 15.76 0.03
CA ASN A 153 -6.66 15.39 0.09
C ASN A 153 -7.49 15.72 -1.18
N ARG A 154 -6.83 16.07 -2.29
CA ARG A 154 -7.49 16.54 -3.51
C ARG A 154 -7.79 15.45 -4.53
N PHE A 155 -7.02 14.36 -4.51
CA PHE A 155 -7.11 13.32 -5.52
C PHE A 155 -7.16 11.92 -4.92
N ILE A 156 -7.92 11.05 -5.57
CA ILE A 156 -7.85 9.59 -5.39
C ILE A 156 -7.42 8.99 -6.72
N ALA A 157 -6.43 8.09 -6.69
CA ALA A 157 -6.04 7.31 -7.85
C ALA A 157 -6.48 5.86 -7.69
N SER A 158 -6.90 5.21 -8.79
CA SER A 158 -7.16 3.77 -8.81
C SER A 158 -6.57 3.10 -10.04
N GLY A 159 -5.96 1.93 -9.85
CA GLY A 159 -5.40 1.09 -10.91
C GLY A 159 -6.17 -0.22 -11.06
N HIS A 160 -6.35 -0.67 -12.30
CA HIS A 160 -7.28 -1.73 -12.67
C HIS A 160 -6.60 -2.90 -13.38
N VAL A 161 -7.29 -4.04 -13.42
CA VAL A 161 -6.74 -5.28 -14.02
C VAL A 161 -6.49 -5.15 -15.52
N ASP A 162 -7.30 -4.33 -16.19
CA ASP A 162 -7.26 -4.04 -17.63
C ASP A 162 -6.29 -2.90 -18.00
N GLY A 163 -5.55 -2.36 -17.03
CA GLY A 163 -4.61 -1.27 -17.25
C GLY A 163 -5.22 0.13 -17.19
N GLY A 164 -6.50 0.26 -16.82
CA GLY A 164 -7.10 1.55 -16.52
C GLY A 164 -6.46 2.19 -15.28
N LEU A 165 -6.06 3.45 -15.39
CA LEU A 165 -5.64 4.32 -14.29
C LEU A 165 -6.57 5.53 -14.23
N TYR A 166 -7.30 5.68 -13.14
CA TYR A 166 -8.30 6.72 -12.99
C TYR A 166 -7.91 7.66 -11.86
N LEU A 167 -7.92 8.96 -12.13
CA LEU A 167 -7.69 10.01 -11.16
C LEU A 167 -8.99 10.77 -10.92
N PHE A 168 -9.48 10.72 -9.68
CA PHE A 168 -10.69 11.39 -9.23
C PHE A 168 -10.34 12.64 -8.43
N ASP A 169 -11.04 13.75 -8.69
CA ASP A 169 -10.91 14.99 -7.93
C ASP A 169 -11.98 15.00 -6.83
N THR A 170 -11.54 14.99 -5.56
CA THR A 170 -12.39 14.81 -4.38
C THR A 170 -13.24 16.04 -4.07
N GLU A 171 -12.71 17.23 -4.34
CA GLU A 171 -13.40 18.50 -4.16
C GLU A 171 -14.54 18.65 -5.17
N LEU A 172 -14.29 18.26 -6.42
CA LEU A 172 -15.27 18.37 -7.50
C LEU A 172 -16.19 17.15 -7.61
N GLY A 173 -15.88 16.06 -6.89
CA GLY A 173 -16.66 14.83 -6.92
C GLY A 173 -16.70 14.17 -8.30
N LYS A 174 -15.66 14.32 -9.14
CA LYS A 174 -15.68 13.84 -10.54
C LYS A 174 -14.37 13.22 -10.99
N LEU A 175 -14.47 12.32 -11.97
CA LEU A 175 -13.32 11.80 -12.70
C LEU A 175 -12.62 12.96 -13.43
N LYS A 176 -11.32 13.11 -13.15
CA LYS A 176 -10.49 14.15 -13.77
C LYS A 176 -9.73 13.62 -14.96
N HIS A 177 -9.02 12.50 -14.77
CA HIS A 177 -8.20 11.88 -15.80
C HIS A 177 -8.46 10.38 -15.86
N ALA A 178 -8.49 9.85 -17.07
CA ALA A 178 -8.50 8.41 -17.34
C ALA A 178 -7.34 8.10 -18.29
N ILE A 179 -6.37 7.34 -17.79
CA ILE A 179 -5.17 6.96 -18.51
C ILE A 179 -5.28 5.45 -18.79
N SER A 180 -5.05 5.05 -20.04
CA SER A 180 -5.05 3.64 -20.43
C SER A 180 -3.62 3.14 -20.59
N GLN A 181 -3.25 2.15 -19.80
CA GLN A 181 -2.05 1.35 -19.99
C GLN A 181 -2.41 -0.01 -20.60
N THR A 182 -1.43 -0.68 -21.21
CA THR A 182 -1.65 -1.97 -21.90
C THR A 182 -1.57 -3.18 -20.98
N LYS A 183 -1.20 -3.01 -19.72
CA LYS A 183 -0.97 -4.06 -18.73
C LYS A 183 -1.62 -3.69 -17.40
N THR A 184 -1.97 -4.71 -16.63
CA THR A 184 -2.50 -4.61 -15.26
C THR A 184 -1.71 -3.64 -14.41
N ILE A 185 -2.42 -2.73 -13.72
CA ILE A 185 -1.86 -1.83 -12.72
C ILE A 185 -2.17 -2.42 -11.36
N ARG A 186 -1.12 -2.89 -10.68
CA ARG A 186 -1.23 -3.60 -9.41
C ARG A 186 -1.06 -2.67 -8.21
N THR A 187 -0.40 -1.54 -8.41
CA THR A 187 -0.10 -0.59 -7.35
C THR A 187 0.02 0.82 -7.92
N VAL A 188 -0.49 1.78 -7.15
CA VAL A 188 -0.37 3.21 -7.40
C VAL A 188 0.05 3.89 -6.10
N GLN A 189 0.79 4.99 -6.19
CA GLN A 189 1.07 5.82 -5.04
C GLN A 189 1.38 7.27 -5.42
N PHE A 190 0.72 8.21 -4.74
CA PHE A 190 1.07 9.62 -4.83
C PHE A 190 2.39 9.89 -4.11
N SER A 191 3.18 10.78 -4.72
CA SER A 191 4.32 11.40 -4.04
C SER A 191 3.87 12.22 -2.83
N PRO A 192 4.73 12.43 -1.82
CA PRO A 192 4.42 13.24 -0.64
C PRO A 192 3.96 14.67 -0.98
N ARG A 193 4.44 15.22 -2.10
CA ARG A 193 4.08 16.57 -2.58
C ARG A 193 2.78 16.59 -3.40
N SER A 194 2.17 15.43 -3.65
CA SER A 194 0.94 15.26 -4.43
C SER A 194 1.01 15.79 -5.87
N ASP A 195 2.21 15.95 -6.43
CA ASP A 195 2.46 16.44 -7.78
C ASP A 195 2.77 15.31 -8.76
N LEU A 196 3.34 14.21 -8.27
CA LEU A 196 3.59 12.99 -9.03
C LEU A 196 2.72 11.82 -8.56
N LEU A 197 2.33 10.96 -9.51
CA LEU A 197 1.69 9.66 -9.29
C LEU A 197 2.55 8.55 -9.91
N ALA A 198 2.99 7.60 -9.09
CA ALA A 198 3.63 6.39 -9.57
C ALA A 198 2.59 5.29 -9.81
N ALA A 199 2.70 4.57 -10.92
CA ALA A 199 1.85 3.41 -11.24
C ALA A 199 2.72 2.27 -11.77
N ALA A 200 2.47 1.05 -11.28
CA ALA A 200 3.22 -0.13 -11.67
C ALA A 200 2.39 -1.42 -11.56
N GLY A 201 2.87 -2.48 -12.19
CA GLY A 201 2.20 -3.78 -12.23
C GLY A 201 2.86 -4.74 -13.21
N ALA A 202 2.06 -5.35 -14.08
CA ALA A 202 2.50 -6.45 -14.97
C ALA A 202 3.44 -6.00 -16.11
N SER A 203 3.60 -4.70 -16.35
CA SER A 203 4.57 -4.16 -17.32
C SER A 203 6.02 -4.24 -16.83
N CYS A 204 6.25 -4.54 -15.55
CA CYS A 204 7.56 -4.57 -14.88
C CYS A 204 8.30 -3.21 -14.85
N GLY A 205 7.71 -2.15 -15.40
CA GLY A 205 8.19 -0.78 -15.33
C GLY A 205 7.32 0.08 -14.41
N ILE A 206 7.89 1.17 -13.90
CA ILE A 206 7.20 2.14 -13.05
C ILE A 206 6.96 3.39 -13.89
N ALA A 207 5.72 3.66 -14.23
CA ALA A 207 5.34 4.89 -14.92
C ALA A 207 5.11 5.99 -13.88
N ILE A 208 5.73 7.15 -14.08
CA ILE A 208 5.55 8.34 -13.25
C ILE A 208 4.77 9.37 -14.05
N PHE A 209 3.66 9.84 -13.52
CA PHE A 209 2.78 10.82 -14.12
C PHE A 209 2.81 12.13 -13.36
N ASP A 210 2.74 13.26 -14.07
CA ASP A 210 2.33 14.53 -13.46
C ASP A 210 0.83 14.50 -13.15
N VAL A 211 0.46 14.78 -11.91
CA VAL A 211 -0.93 14.67 -11.43
C VAL A 211 -1.84 15.71 -12.08
N LYS A 212 -1.32 16.88 -12.45
CA LYS A 212 -2.12 17.96 -13.04
C LYS A 212 -2.41 17.69 -14.51
N THR A 213 -1.38 17.33 -15.27
CA THR A 213 -1.47 17.15 -16.73
C THR A 213 -1.84 15.73 -17.14
N ALA A 214 -1.66 14.74 -16.25
CA ALA A 214 -1.75 13.31 -16.56
C ALA A 214 -0.74 12.82 -17.61
N GLU A 215 0.30 13.61 -17.88
CA GLU A 215 1.37 13.21 -18.79
C GLU A 215 2.40 12.33 -18.07
N GLN A 216 2.90 11.31 -18.78
CA GLN A 216 3.98 10.47 -18.27
C GLN A 216 5.31 11.22 -18.35
N VAL A 217 5.93 11.51 -17.21
CA VAL A 217 7.17 12.29 -17.10
C VAL A 217 8.44 11.43 -16.90
N ALA A 218 8.27 10.17 -16.49
CA ALA A 218 9.36 9.21 -16.43
C ALA A 218 8.85 7.76 -16.55
N LEU A 219 9.75 6.87 -16.96
CA LEU A 219 9.59 5.42 -16.91
C LEU A 219 10.84 4.82 -16.28
N LEU A 220 10.70 4.16 -15.13
CA LEU A 220 11.81 3.49 -14.45
C LEU A 220 11.74 1.99 -14.77
N GLN A 221 12.83 1.42 -15.29
CA GLN A 221 12.91 0.02 -15.72
C GLN A 221 14.03 -0.72 -15.01
N GLY A 222 13.80 -1.98 -14.65
CA GLY A 222 14.84 -2.85 -14.08
C GLY A 222 14.35 -4.06 -13.29
N HIS A 223 13.06 -4.13 -12.92
CA HIS A 223 12.47 -5.37 -12.43
C HIS A 223 12.28 -6.36 -13.57
N SER A 224 12.44 -7.65 -13.29
CA SER A 224 12.27 -8.73 -14.28
C SER A 224 10.90 -9.41 -14.19
N HIS A 225 10.06 -8.99 -13.25
CA HIS A 225 8.70 -9.49 -13.09
C HIS A 225 7.77 -8.39 -12.56
N GLU A 226 6.47 -8.70 -12.49
CA GLU A 226 5.42 -7.82 -11.97
C GLU A 226 5.83 -7.11 -10.67
N ILE A 227 5.60 -5.81 -10.63
CA ILE A 227 5.79 -4.97 -9.45
C ILE A 227 4.50 -5.00 -8.64
N THR A 228 4.60 -5.32 -7.36
CA THR A 228 3.45 -5.57 -6.48
C THR A 228 3.16 -4.41 -5.55
N THR A 229 4.15 -3.56 -5.28
CA THR A 229 4.05 -2.52 -4.26
C THR A 229 4.99 -1.35 -4.53
N LEU A 230 4.57 -0.16 -4.12
CA LEU A 230 5.28 1.11 -4.18
C LEU A 230 5.29 1.75 -2.78
N ALA A 231 6.39 2.41 -2.41
CA ALA A 231 6.47 3.26 -1.22
C ALA A 231 7.40 4.46 -1.46
N TRP A 232 6.87 5.68 -1.42
CA TRP A 232 7.66 6.92 -1.38
C TRP A 232 8.24 7.18 0.01
N ASN A 233 9.48 7.66 0.07
CA ASN A 233 10.02 8.20 1.33
C ASN A 233 9.42 9.57 1.65
N GLY A 234 9.60 10.07 2.87
CA GLY A 234 8.99 11.32 3.33
C GLY A 234 9.40 12.56 2.53
N SER A 235 10.62 12.58 1.96
CA SER A 235 11.09 13.67 1.09
C SER A 235 10.50 13.63 -0.32
N GLY A 236 10.08 12.45 -0.80
CA GLY A 236 9.66 12.22 -2.18
C GLY A 236 10.81 12.07 -3.18
N GLU A 237 12.06 12.02 -2.72
CA GLU A 237 13.22 11.82 -3.61
C GLU A 237 13.45 10.35 -3.97
N LEU A 238 13.03 9.46 -3.07
CA LEU A 238 13.23 8.02 -3.18
C LEU A 238 11.90 7.28 -3.28
N LEU A 239 11.86 6.31 -4.18
CA LEU A 239 10.75 5.37 -4.35
C LEU A 239 11.26 3.95 -4.14
N LEU A 240 10.64 3.21 -3.24
CA LEU A 240 10.82 1.77 -3.07
C LEU A 240 9.82 1.01 -3.93
N THR A 241 10.28 -0.09 -4.51
CA THR A 241 9.43 -1.03 -5.24
C THR A 241 9.72 -2.46 -4.82
N GLY A 242 8.67 -3.25 -4.64
CA GLY A 242 8.76 -4.69 -4.43
C GLY A 242 8.19 -5.45 -5.63
N SER A 243 8.75 -6.63 -5.93
CA SER A 243 8.34 -7.43 -7.08
C SER A 243 8.28 -8.93 -6.79
N VAL A 244 7.54 -9.63 -7.63
CA VAL A 244 7.52 -11.10 -7.72
C VAL A 244 8.89 -11.67 -8.11
N ASP A 245 9.81 -10.86 -8.66
CA ASP A 245 11.20 -11.27 -8.92
C ASP A 245 12.06 -11.43 -7.66
N GLY A 246 11.47 -11.21 -6.49
CA GLY A 246 12.09 -11.34 -5.17
C GLY A 246 13.07 -10.23 -4.81
N LYS A 247 13.02 -9.11 -5.54
CA LYS A 247 13.85 -7.94 -5.28
C LYS A 247 13.01 -6.79 -4.75
N VAL A 248 13.63 -6.05 -3.84
CA VAL A 248 13.26 -4.68 -3.51
C VAL A 248 14.24 -3.76 -4.22
N LYS A 249 13.74 -2.75 -4.92
CA LYS A 249 14.58 -1.73 -5.58
C LYS A 249 14.30 -0.36 -5.00
N LEU A 250 15.37 0.42 -4.87
CA LEU A 250 15.33 1.81 -4.45
C LEU A 250 15.68 2.69 -5.65
N TRP A 251 14.81 3.64 -5.95
CA TRP A 251 14.93 4.52 -7.11
C TRP A 251 15.09 5.96 -6.66
N HIS A 252 16.04 6.68 -7.24
CA HIS A 252 16.18 8.11 -7.04
C HIS A 252 15.53 8.86 -8.20
N LEU A 253 14.47 9.62 -7.94
CA LEU A 253 13.65 10.21 -9.00
C LEU A 253 14.38 11.29 -9.80
N GLY A 254 15.10 12.18 -9.11
CA GLY A 254 15.89 13.23 -9.78
C GLY A 254 16.97 12.67 -10.73
N ARG A 255 17.49 11.47 -10.44
CA ARG A 255 18.48 10.77 -11.27
C ARG A 255 17.86 9.80 -12.27
N LYS A 256 16.59 9.40 -12.05
CA LYS A 256 15.87 8.37 -12.82
C LYS A 256 16.62 7.02 -12.84
N GLU A 257 17.30 6.69 -11.76
CA GLU A 257 18.18 5.53 -11.65
C GLU A 257 17.83 4.66 -10.44
N CYS A 258 18.11 3.36 -10.56
CA CYS A 258 18.10 2.43 -9.44
C CYS A 258 19.39 2.63 -8.63
N VAL A 259 19.25 3.06 -7.38
CA VAL A 259 20.36 3.40 -6.47
C VAL A 259 20.57 2.36 -5.37
N GLY A 260 19.71 1.33 -5.31
CA GLY A 260 19.84 0.19 -4.41
C GLY A 260 19.00 -0.99 -4.90
N THR A 261 19.47 -2.22 -4.69
CA THR A 261 18.73 -3.45 -4.94
C THR A 261 19.00 -4.43 -3.81
N PHE A 262 17.94 -4.94 -3.20
CA PHE A 262 17.96 -5.86 -2.07
C PHE A 262 17.23 -7.13 -2.50
N THR A 263 17.80 -8.30 -2.24
CA THR A 263 17.17 -9.60 -2.56
C THR A 263 16.69 -10.21 -1.26
N GLU A 264 15.39 -10.48 -1.17
CA GLU A 264 14.81 -11.12 0.02
C GLU A 264 14.89 -12.64 -0.10
N GLY A 265 15.67 -13.26 0.79
CA GLY A 265 15.85 -14.71 0.84
C GLY A 265 16.24 -15.33 -0.51
N ASN A 266 15.82 -16.56 -0.72
CA ASN A 266 16.06 -17.33 -1.95
C ASN A 266 15.14 -16.91 -3.12
N GLY A 267 14.88 -15.61 -3.30
CA GLY A 267 14.00 -15.09 -4.36
C GLY A 267 12.51 -15.21 -4.04
N HIS A 268 12.14 -15.08 -2.77
CA HIS A 268 10.74 -15.07 -2.34
C HIS A 268 10.03 -13.81 -2.84
N LYS A 269 8.75 -13.92 -3.20
CA LYS A 269 7.96 -12.82 -3.76
C LYS A 269 7.81 -11.71 -2.72
N ILE A 270 8.00 -10.46 -3.16
CA ILE A 270 7.70 -9.29 -2.34
C ILE A 270 6.24 -8.91 -2.57
N TRP A 271 5.48 -8.73 -1.51
CA TRP A 271 4.09 -8.29 -1.60
C TRP A 271 3.89 -6.87 -1.07
N CYS A 272 4.67 -6.47 -0.05
CA CYS A 272 4.53 -5.16 0.57
C CYS A 272 5.88 -4.57 0.99
N VAL A 273 6.01 -3.26 0.77
CA VAL A 273 7.12 -2.43 1.28
C VAL A 273 6.53 -1.15 1.85
N ARG A 274 7.11 -0.63 2.94
CA ARG A 274 6.70 0.65 3.53
C ARG A 274 7.88 1.39 4.11
N TRP A 275 7.94 2.70 3.87
CA TRP A 275 8.80 3.60 4.63
C TRP A 275 8.18 3.87 6.00
N CYS A 276 8.95 3.71 7.05
CA CYS A 276 8.51 3.88 8.43
C CYS A 276 9.65 4.44 9.29
N LYS A 277 9.31 5.06 10.41
CA LYS A 277 10.30 5.44 11.42
C LYS A 277 10.56 4.25 12.32
N ILE A 278 11.76 3.70 12.27
CA ILE A 278 12.10 2.45 12.97
C ILE A 278 13.36 2.59 13.81
N GLY A 279 13.52 1.68 14.78
CA GLY A 279 14.65 1.68 15.69
C GLY A 279 14.48 2.68 16.85
N PRO A 280 15.34 2.62 17.88
CA PRO A 280 15.23 3.45 19.08
C PRO A 280 15.27 4.96 18.80
N GLN A 281 15.92 5.36 17.71
CA GLN A 281 16.02 6.76 17.28
C GLN A 281 14.92 7.18 16.31
N LYS A 282 13.97 6.29 15.97
CA LYS A 282 12.90 6.52 14.99
C LYS A 282 13.43 7.05 13.66
N ALA A 283 14.54 6.48 13.19
CA ALA A 283 15.16 6.86 11.94
C ALA A 283 14.28 6.43 10.76
N GLU A 284 14.28 7.21 9.68
CA GLU A 284 13.57 6.83 8.46
C GLU A 284 14.26 5.61 7.83
N GLY A 285 13.54 4.49 7.86
CA GLY A 285 13.91 3.24 7.26
C GLY A 285 12.73 2.64 6.50
N PHE A 286 12.84 1.38 6.14
CA PHE A 286 11.72 0.68 5.50
C PHE A 286 11.57 -0.74 5.98
N VAL A 287 10.36 -1.25 5.84
CA VAL A 287 9.98 -2.62 6.20
C VAL A 287 9.53 -3.35 4.94
N VAL A 288 9.95 -4.61 4.82
CA VAL A 288 9.62 -5.49 3.70
C VAL A 288 8.88 -6.72 4.22
N GLY A 289 7.84 -7.12 3.50
CA GLY A 289 7.08 -8.35 3.75
C GLY A 289 6.70 -9.05 2.45
N GLY A 290 6.55 -10.36 2.52
CA GLY A 290 6.27 -11.17 1.34
C GLY A 290 6.02 -12.65 1.63
N SER A 291 6.28 -13.50 0.63
CA SER A 291 6.04 -14.95 0.71
C SER A 291 7.05 -15.70 1.60
N GLU A 292 8.10 -15.03 2.05
CA GLU A 292 9.04 -15.59 3.02
C GLU A 292 8.48 -15.60 4.45
N LYS A 293 7.36 -14.90 4.68
CA LYS A 293 6.65 -14.86 5.98
C LYS A 293 7.46 -14.16 7.09
N VAL A 294 8.50 -13.45 6.67
CA VAL A 294 9.39 -12.66 7.49
C VAL A 294 9.13 -11.17 7.25
N LEU A 295 9.13 -10.39 8.32
CA LEU A 295 9.30 -8.94 8.25
C LEU A 295 10.79 -8.61 8.38
N ARG A 296 11.34 -7.90 7.39
CA ARG A 296 12.70 -7.34 7.47
C ARG A 296 12.66 -5.83 7.58
N PHE A 297 13.48 -5.32 8.48
CA PHE A 297 13.56 -3.92 8.85
C PHE A 297 14.91 -3.39 8.38
N TYR A 298 14.89 -2.32 7.58
CA TYR A 298 16.07 -1.76 6.94
C TYR A 298 16.32 -0.33 7.42
N LEU A 299 17.54 -0.05 7.88
CA LEU A 299 18.00 1.30 8.23
C LEU A 299 19.14 1.73 7.30
N PRO A 300 19.27 3.05 7.03
CA PRO A 300 20.42 3.54 6.29
C PRO A 300 21.70 3.23 7.07
N GLN A 301 22.74 2.81 6.35
CA GLN A 301 24.06 2.66 6.95
C GLN A 301 24.55 4.05 7.37
N ALA A 302 24.89 4.23 8.65
CA ALA A 302 25.55 5.46 9.10
C ALA A 302 26.84 5.64 8.30
N ALA A 303 27.04 6.85 7.76
CA ALA A 303 28.24 7.23 7.04
C ALA A 303 29.46 7.30 7.97
#